data_AF-A0A7I7Q2Z3-F1
#
_entry.id   AF-A0A7I7Q2Z3-F1
#
_cell.length_a   1.000
_cell.length_b   1.000
_cell.length_c   1.000
_cell.angle_alpha   90.00
_cell.angle_beta   90.00
_cell.angle_gamma   90.00
#
_symmetry.space_group_name_H-M   'P 1'
#
loop_
_entity.id
_entity.type
_entity.pdbx_description
1 polymer ?
#
loop_
_entity_poly.entity_id
_entity_poly.type
_entity_poly.pdbx_seq_one_letter_code
_entity_poly.pdbx_strand_id
1 'polypeptide(L)'
;MASIFGPAADMTVTRWPGGTRHLGVKIDQLAVDTALERMLGHPLDAPIEFSAALPIHAGGVQSWVRQMQWMSGELAYPDNPMRHAAVLDPLLESVIHGFLLMAEHPYRELLVSPAKPARPLAVREAIDIIESSPQASLTTTLLASRCHVSVRALQEGFRRHVGMTPMHYVQRVRLRRAHHDLRAAHPAQSTVASIAHRWRFGHLGRFAAAYKAMYGETPLQTLRATRCLTLGTHQ
;
A
#
# COMPACT_ATOMS: atom_id res chain seq x y z
N MET A 1 12.87 3.42 -22.03
CA MET A 1 11.74 2.50 -21.77
C MET A 1 11.61 2.32 -20.26
N ALA A 2 10.41 2.37 -19.69
CA ALA A 2 10.17 2.12 -18.27
C ALA A 2 9.27 0.90 -18.17
N SER A 3 9.72 -0.08 -17.41
CA SER A 3 9.01 -1.33 -17.20
C SER A 3 8.57 -1.39 -15.74
N ILE A 4 7.33 -1.79 -15.53
CA ILE A 4 6.74 -2.01 -14.22
C ILE A 4 6.70 -3.51 -14.00
N PHE A 5 7.26 -3.96 -12.88
CA PHE A 5 7.21 -5.35 -12.47
C PHE A 5 6.30 -5.47 -11.26
N GLY A 6 5.35 -6.40 -11.31
CA GLY A 6 4.51 -6.71 -10.16
C GLY A 6 5.34 -7.27 -8.99
N PRO A 7 4.82 -7.21 -7.75
CA PRO A 7 5.56 -7.60 -6.54
C PRO A 7 5.93 -9.10 -6.45
N ALA A 8 5.48 -9.93 -7.40
CA ALA A 8 5.83 -11.35 -7.50
C ALA A 8 6.61 -11.69 -8.79
N ALA A 9 6.90 -10.70 -9.64
CA ALA A 9 7.58 -10.93 -10.91
C ALA A 9 9.11 -10.94 -10.70
N ASP A 10 9.78 -11.96 -11.24
CA ASP A 10 11.23 -11.98 -11.31
C ASP A 10 11.72 -10.92 -12.29
N MET A 11 12.64 -10.07 -11.83
CA MET A 11 13.32 -9.10 -12.66
C MET A 11 14.70 -9.65 -13.02
N THR A 12 14.79 -10.34 -14.16
CA THR A 12 16.09 -10.73 -14.73
C THR A 12 16.42 -9.81 -15.88
N VAL A 13 17.54 -9.10 -15.79
CA VAL A 13 18.05 -8.31 -16.91
C VAL A 13 19.35 -8.96 -17.36
N THR A 14 19.31 -9.56 -18.55
CA THR A 14 20.36 -10.48 -19.03
C THR A 14 21.42 -9.79 -19.88
N ARG A 15 21.16 -8.57 -20.37
CA ARG A 15 22.14 -7.80 -21.15
C ARG A 15 21.84 -6.31 -21.08
N TRP A 16 22.85 -5.51 -20.73
CA TRP A 16 22.78 -4.04 -20.78
C TRP A 16 23.67 -3.50 -21.90
N PRO A 17 23.15 -2.60 -22.76
CA PRO A 17 24.00 -1.79 -23.62
C PRO A 17 24.90 -0.88 -22.78
N GLY A 18 26.20 -0.92 -23.02
CA GLY A 18 27.15 -0.01 -22.37
C GLY A 18 26.80 1.46 -22.62
N GLY A 19 26.96 2.31 -21.61
CA GLY A 19 26.69 3.75 -21.70
C GLY A 19 25.31 4.21 -21.20
N THR A 20 24.44 3.28 -20.78
CA THR A 20 23.09 3.62 -20.30
C THR A 20 23.07 3.78 -18.77
N ARG A 21 22.46 4.85 -18.24
CA ARG A 21 22.16 4.99 -16.80
C ARG A 21 20.74 4.50 -16.51
N HIS A 22 20.58 3.69 -15.47
CA HIS A 22 19.29 3.16 -15.05
C HIS A 22 18.95 3.64 -13.64
N LEU A 23 17.69 3.98 -13.42
CA LEU A 23 17.12 4.24 -12.11
C LEU A 23 16.11 3.12 -11.82
N GLY A 24 16.41 2.28 -10.84
CA GLY A 24 15.48 1.28 -10.32
C GLY A 24 14.76 1.82 -9.10
N VAL A 25 13.43 1.77 -9.10
CA VAL A 25 12.61 2.17 -7.95
C VAL A 25 11.78 0.98 -7.51
N LYS A 26 11.90 0.62 -6.24
CA LYS A 26 11.09 -0.41 -5.60
C LYS A 26 10.13 0.27 -4.64
N ILE A 27 8.83 0.11 -4.89
CA ILE A 27 7.77 0.64 -4.03
C ILE A 27 7.09 -0.56 -3.37
N ASP A 28 6.88 -0.47 -2.07
CA ASP A 28 6.16 -1.49 -1.31
C ASP A 28 4.68 -1.52 -1.74
N GLN A 29 4.14 -2.70 -2.06
CA GLN A 29 2.74 -2.86 -2.46
C GLN A 29 1.78 -2.33 -1.38
N LEU A 30 2.10 -2.53 -0.10
CA LEU A 30 1.32 -2.02 1.01
C LEU A 30 1.25 -0.49 0.99
N ALA A 31 2.34 0.18 0.63
CA ALA A 31 2.38 1.64 0.51
C ALA A 31 1.54 2.13 -0.69
N VAL A 32 1.61 1.43 -1.82
CA VAL A 32 0.80 1.72 -3.01
C VAL A 32 -0.70 1.57 -2.72
N ASP A 33 -1.09 0.43 -2.14
CA ASP A 33 -2.49 0.16 -1.77
C ASP A 33 -2.99 1.21 -0.76
N THR A 34 -2.19 1.53 0.28
CA THR A 34 -2.56 2.54 1.29
C THR A 34 -2.74 3.92 0.67
N ALA A 35 -1.82 4.35 -0.20
CA ALA A 35 -1.93 5.64 -0.89
C ALA A 35 -3.16 5.69 -1.80
N LEU A 36 -3.42 4.63 -2.58
CA LEU A 36 -4.58 4.60 -3.46
C LEU A 36 -5.90 4.64 -2.67
N GLU A 37 -6.00 3.88 -1.57
CA GLU A 37 -7.18 3.92 -0.70
C GLU A 37 -7.40 5.32 -0.08
N ARG A 38 -6.34 6.05 0.26
CA ARG A 38 -6.44 7.44 0.73
C ARG A 38 -6.97 8.36 -0.37
N MET A 39 -6.46 8.22 -1.59
CA MET A 39 -6.87 9.05 -2.74
C MET A 39 -8.32 8.77 -3.18
N LEU A 40 -8.71 7.49 -3.32
CA LEU A 40 -10.09 7.08 -3.60
C LEU A 40 -11.03 7.35 -2.43
N GLY A 41 -10.43 7.37 -1.25
CA GLY A 41 -11.07 7.41 0.03
C GLY A 41 -11.57 6.04 0.49
N HIS A 42 -12.20 5.24 -0.37
CA HIS A 42 -12.68 3.93 0.06
C HIS A 42 -11.57 2.89 -0.09
N PRO A 43 -11.65 1.78 0.66
CA PRO A 43 -10.64 0.74 0.55
C PRO A 43 -10.81 -0.11 -0.73
N LEU A 44 -9.75 -0.82 -1.15
CA LEU A 44 -9.64 -1.59 -2.41
C LEU A 44 -10.11 -3.04 -2.32
N ASP A 45 -11.09 -3.47 -3.10
CA ASP A 45 -11.67 -4.82 -2.92
C ASP A 45 -10.71 -5.96 -3.27
N ALA A 46 -9.65 -5.69 -4.03
CA ALA A 46 -8.54 -6.59 -4.33
C ALA A 46 -7.23 -5.81 -4.49
N PRO A 47 -6.05 -6.47 -4.42
CA PRO A 47 -4.77 -5.86 -4.77
C PRO A 47 -4.78 -5.24 -6.17
N ILE A 48 -4.01 -4.17 -6.36
CA ILE A 48 -3.94 -3.47 -7.65
C ILE A 48 -3.02 -4.22 -8.60
N GLU A 49 -3.53 -4.53 -9.79
CA GLU A 49 -2.71 -4.97 -10.92
C GLU A 49 -2.37 -3.77 -11.81
N PHE A 50 -1.07 -3.59 -12.07
CA PHE A 50 -0.56 -2.52 -12.93
C PHE A 50 -0.20 -3.09 -14.30
N SER A 51 -0.44 -2.29 -15.35
CA SER A 51 0.11 -2.58 -16.68
C SER A 51 1.63 -2.54 -16.65
N ALA A 52 2.29 -3.46 -17.35
CA ALA A 52 3.74 -3.66 -17.29
C ALA A 52 4.58 -2.55 -17.93
N ALA A 53 3.96 -1.59 -18.63
CA ALA A 53 4.67 -0.52 -19.34
C ALA A 53 4.19 0.86 -18.90
N LEU A 54 5.14 1.74 -18.58
CA LEU A 54 4.88 3.17 -18.37
C LEU A 54 5.36 3.93 -19.62
N PRO A 55 4.46 4.56 -20.41
CA PRO A 55 4.87 5.28 -21.60
C PRO A 55 5.65 6.55 -21.25
N ILE A 56 6.99 6.47 -21.30
CA ILE A 56 7.92 7.56 -20.93
C ILE A 56 7.73 8.85 -21.76
N HIS A 57 7.14 8.75 -22.96
CA HIS A 57 7.00 9.89 -23.87
C HIS A 57 5.83 10.82 -23.50
N ALA A 58 4.99 10.46 -22.53
CA ALA A 58 4.00 11.38 -21.97
C ALA A 58 4.69 12.39 -21.02
N GLY A 59 4.44 13.69 -21.19
CA GLY A 59 5.14 14.76 -20.46
C GLY A 59 5.09 14.62 -18.93
N GLY A 60 4.00 14.05 -18.38
CA GLY A 60 3.87 13.77 -16.95
C GLY A 60 4.92 12.78 -16.42
N VAL A 61 5.21 11.72 -17.18
CA VAL A 61 6.17 10.67 -16.79
C VAL A 61 7.59 11.23 -16.72
N GLN A 62 7.96 12.12 -17.63
CA GLN A 62 9.28 12.76 -17.59
C GLN A 62 9.46 13.67 -16.37
N SER A 63 8.42 14.42 -15.98
CA SER A 63 8.45 15.24 -14.77
C SER A 63 8.62 14.38 -13.52
N TRP A 64 7.91 13.26 -13.43
CA TRP A 64 8.05 12.31 -12.33
C TRP A 64 9.43 11.64 -12.29
N VAL A 65 9.99 11.26 -13.45
CA VAL A 65 11.37 10.76 -13.53
C VAL A 65 12.38 11.80 -13.04
N ARG A 66 12.23 13.07 -13.43
CA ARG A 66 13.09 14.16 -12.94
C ARG A 66 12.98 14.34 -11.43
N GLN A 67 11.78 14.23 -10.85
CA GLN A 67 11.58 14.26 -9.40
C GLN A 67 12.38 13.15 -8.70
N MET A 68 12.28 11.92 -9.18
CA MET A 68 13.02 10.80 -8.59
C MET A 68 14.55 10.94 -8.76
N GLN A 69 15.01 11.44 -9.91
CA GLN A 69 16.44 11.72 -10.15
C GLN A 69 16.97 12.81 -9.21
N TRP A 70 16.19 13.87 -9.00
CA TRP A 70 16.52 14.93 -8.03
C TRP A 70 16.62 14.35 -6.62
N MET A 71 15.60 13.61 -6.16
CA MET A 71 15.63 12.97 -4.83
C MET A 71 16.84 12.02 -4.68
N SER A 72 17.14 11.21 -5.71
CA SER A 72 18.30 10.31 -5.67
C SER A 72 19.62 11.07 -5.59
N GLY A 73 19.73 12.25 -6.22
CA GLY A 73 20.92 13.09 -6.16
C GLY A 73 21.11 13.74 -4.79
N GLU A 74 20.04 14.32 -4.24
CA GLU A 74 20.08 14.99 -2.94
C GLU A 74 20.35 14.02 -1.78
N LEU A 75 19.82 12.78 -1.85
CA LEU A 75 20.09 11.74 -0.84
C LEU A 75 21.55 11.29 -0.78
N ALA A 76 22.36 11.56 -1.81
CA ALA A 76 23.78 11.22 -1.84
C ALA A 76 24.61 12.07 -0.86
N TYR A 77 24.09 13.23 -0.43
CA TYR A 77 24.77 14.14 0.48
C TYR A 77 24.37 13.83 1.94
N PRO A 78 25.30 13.41 2.82
CA PRO A 78 24.99 12.98 4.19
C PRO A 78 24.30 14.04 5.06
N ASP A 79 24.65 15.31 4.87
CA ASP A 79 24.16 16.44 5.66
C ASP A 79 22.90 17.09 5.06
N ASN A 80 22.35 16.51 4.00
CA ASN A 80 21.17 17.05 3.36
C ASN A 80 19.94 16.92 4.28
N PRO A 81 19.20 18.02 4.55
CA PRO A 81 17.98 17.97 5.36
C PRO A 81 16.93 16.99 4.83
N MET A 82 16.97 16.67 3.53
CA MET A 82 16.08 15.71 2.89
C MET A 82 16.24 14.27 3.41
N ARG A 83 17.32 13.97 4.16
CA ARG A 83 17.49 12.68 4.85
C ARG A 83 16.70 12.58 6.15
N HIS A 84 16.15 13.69 6.66
CA HIS A 84 15.24 13.65 7.80
C HIS A 84 13.87 13.11 7.38
N ALA A 85 13.31 12.20 8.18
CA ALA A 85 12.01 11.55 7.91
C ALA A 85 10.87 12.58 7.67
N ALA A 86 10.85 13.68 8.42
CA ALA A 86 9.86 14.74 8.26
C ALA A 86 9.85 15.40 6.87
N VAL A 87 10.97 15.34 6.13
CA VAL A 87 11.10 15.84 4.75
C VAL A 87 10.97 14.69 3.76
N LEU A 88 11.58 13.53 4.05
CA LEU A 88 11.60 12.39 3.14
C LEU A 88 10.22 11.74 2.98
N ASP A 89 9.45 11.58 4.07
CA ASP A 89 8.18 10.84 4.02
C ASP A 89 7.15 11.50 3.08
N PRO A 90 6.90 12.83 3.14
CA PRO A 90 6.02 13.50 2.19
C PRO A 90 6.52 13.42 0.74
N LEU A 91 7.85 13.44 0.53
CA LEU A 91 8.43 13.31 -0.81
C LEU A 91 8.24 11.90 -1.37
N LEU A 92 8.46 10.85 -0.57
CA LEU A 92 8.16 9.47 -0.96
C LEU A 92 6.67 9.28 -1.26
N GLU A 93 5.79 9.87 -0.45
CA GLU A 93 4.35 9.85 -0.71
C GLU A 93 4.01 10.53 -2.05
N SER A 94 4.67 11.64 -2.39
CA SER A 94 4.49 12.30 -3.68
C SER A 94 4.92 11.42 -4.87
N VAL A 95 5.97 10.60 -4.71
CA VAL A 95 6.41 9.65 -5.73
C VAL A 95 5.36 8.57 -5.97
N ILE A 96 4.74 8.04 -4.91
CA ILE A 96 3.68 7.04 -5.00
C ILE A 96 2.42 7.64 -5.65
N HIS A 97 2.02 8.85 -5.26
CA HIS A 97 0.87 9.54 -5.87
C HIS A 97 1.11 9.83 -7.36
N GLY A 98 2.30 10.30 -7.72
CA GLY A 98 2.68 10.49 -9.12
C GLY A 98 2.57 9.19 -9.91
N PHE A 99 3.12 8.10 -9.38
CA PHE A 99 3.02 6.77 -9.97
C PHE A 99 1.56 6.35 -10.21
N LEU A 100 0.68 6.46 -9.21
CA LEU A 100 -0.74 6.11 -9.32
C LEU A 100 -1.49 6.95 -10.36
N LEU A 101 -1.17 8.23 -10.52
CA LEU A 101 -1.84 9.08 -11.52
C LEU A 101 -1.42 8.76 -12.97
N MET A 102 -0.25 8.16 -13.16
CA MET A 102 0.32 7.91 -14.49
C MET A 102 0.28 6.45 -14.92
N ALA A 103 0.46 5.51 -13.99
CA ALA A 103 0.41 4.08 -14.28
C ALA A 103 -1.01 3.67 -14.67
N GLU A 104 -1.15 2.80 -15.65
CA GLU A 104 -2.45 2.23 -15.98
C GLU A 104 -2.85 1.19 -14.92
N HIS A 105 -4.02 1.42 -14.31
CA HIS A 105 -4.66 0.52 -13.36
C HIS A 105 -6.19 0.77 -13.34
N PRO A 106 -7.01 -0.18 -12.86
CA PRO A 106 -8.48 -0.10 -12.94
C PRO A 106 -9.13 1.12 -12.27
N TYR A 107 -8.41 1.77 -11.35
CA TYR A 107 -8.91 2.91 -10.58
C TYR A 107 -8.43 4.27 -11.10
N ARG A 108 -7.61 4.31 -12.15
CA ARG A 108 -6.96 5.55 -12.61
C ARG A 108 -7.98 6.63 -13.00
N GLU A 109 -9.04 6.25 -13.70
CA GLU A 109 -10.10 7.18 -14.12
C GLU A 109 -10.79 7.85 -12.93
N LEU A 110 -10.97 7.11 -11.83
CA LEU A 110 -11.56 7.65 -10.59
C LEU A 110 -10.64 8.66 -9.91
N LEU A 111 -9.32 8.59 -10.13
CA LEU A 111 -8.35 9.56 -9.60
C LEU A 111 -8.27 10.84 -10.41
N VAL A 112 -8.39 10.74 -11.74
CA VAL A 112 -8.33 11.90 -12.65
C VAL A 112 -9.69 12.58 -12.86
N SER A 113 -10.76 11.95 -12.41
CA SER A 113 -12.11 12.53 -12.37
C SER A 113 -12.18 13.72 -11.40
N PRO A 114 -13.07 14.70 -11.63
CA PRO A 114 -13.23 15.84 -10.73
C PRO A 114 -13.52 15.38 -9.30
N ALA A 115 -12.82 16.01 -8.34
CA ALA A 115 -12.79 15.59 -6.95
C ALA A 115 -14.21 15.52 -6.36
N LYS A 116 -14.55 14.36 -5.79
CA LYS A 116 -15.74 14.22 -4.92
C LYS A 116 -15.63 15.20 -3.74
N PRO A 117 -16.75 15.68 -3.18
CA PRO A 117 -16.73 16.54 -2.02
C PRO A 117 -15.88 15.92 -0.90
N ALA A 118 -15.01 16.74 -0.32
CA ALA A 118 -14.06 16.30 0.69
C ALA A 118 -14.79 15.63 1.86
N ARG A 119 -14.17 14.57 2.38
CA ARG A 119 -14.69 13.85 3.55
C ARG A 119 -14.79 14.77 4.76
N PRO A 120 -15.79 14.56 5.62
CA PRO A 120 -15.83 15.19 6.93
C PRO A 120 -14.51 14.95 7.67
N LEU A 121 -14.00 15.97 8.36
CA LEU A 121 -12.73 15.92 9.09
C LEU A 121 -12.65 14.70 10.02
N ALA A 122 -13.71 14.41 10.79
CA ALA A 122 -13.77 13.27 11.68
C ALA A 122 -13.58 11.91 11.00
N VAL A 123 -14.06 11.75 9.75
CA VAL A 123 -13.85 10.50 8.98
C VAL A 123 -12.39 10.40 8.53
N ARG A 124 -11.78 11.52 8.12
CA ARG A 124 -10.36 11.56 7.73
C ARG A 124 -9.45 11.24 8.93
N GLU A 125 -9.66 11.90 10.06
CA GLU A 125 -8.88 11.67 11.28
C GLU A 125 -9.01 10.23 11.77
N ALA A 126 -10.22 9.66 11.73
CA ALA A 126 -10.41 8.27 12.11
C ALA A 126 -9.63 7.31 11.19
N ILE A 127 -9.61 7.56 9.89
CA ILE A 127 -8.81 6.80 8.93
C ILE A 127 -7.32 6.93 9.28
N ASP A 128 -6.82 8.14 9.53
CA ASP A 128 -5.43 8.39 9.88
C ASP A 128 -5.02 7.65 11.17
N ILE A 129 -5.90 7.63 12.19
CA ILE A 129 -5.67 6.86 13.43
C ILE A 129 -5.60 5.35 13.15
N ILE A 130 -6.49 4.84 12.30
CA ILE A 130 -6.54 3.41 11.98
C ILE A 130 -5.31 2.97 11.20
N GLU A 131 -4.87 3.77 10.22
CA GLU A 131 -3.74 3.48 9.34
C GLU A 131 -2.38 3.58 10.07
N SER A 132 -2.25 4.55 10.96
CA SER A 132 -1.03 4.78 11.74
C SER A 132 -0.85 3.78 12.89
N SER A 133 -1.94 3.25 13.46
CA SER A 133 -1.89 2.39 14.64
C SER A 133 -2.84 1.17 14.58
N PRO A 134 -2.78 0.33 13.55
CA PRO A 134 -3.76 -0.75 13.35
C PRO A 134 -3.73 -1.85 14.42
N GLN A 135 -2.61 -2.05 15.13
CA GLN A 135 -2.49 -3.03 16.22
C GLN A 135 -3.09 -2.55 17.54
N ALA A 136 -3.37 -1.25 17.68
CA ALA A 136 -4.00 -0.71 18.88
C ALA A 136 -5.37 -1.35 19.11
N SER A 137 -5.84 -1.35 20.36
CA SER A 137 -7.18 -1.82 20.73
C SER A 137 -8.25 -0.80 20.31
N LEU A 138 -8.39 -0.61 18.99
CA LEU A 138 -9.34 0.31 18.39
C LEU A 138 -10.77 -0.20 18.59
N THR A 139 -11.64 0.69 19.09
CA THR A 139 -13.09 0.48 19.18
C THR A 139 -13.78 1.67 18.53
N THR A 140 -15.04 1.51 18.10
CA THR A 140 -15.79 2.63 17.53
C THR A 140 -15.94 3.78 18.52
N THR A 141 -16.11 3.49 19.81
CA THR A 141 -16.19 4.50 20.88
C THR A 141 -14.88 5.26 21.02
N LEU A 142 -13.72 4.57 21.01
CA LEU A 142 -12.42 5.22 21.08
C LEU A 142 -12.17 6.13 19.87
N LEU A 143 -12.47 5.64 18.66
CA LEU A 143 -12.34 6.43 17.44
C LEU A 143 -13.24 7.66 17.47
N ALA A 144 -14.51 7.50 17.83
CA ALA A 144 -15.46 8.62 17.91
C ALA A 144 -15.01 9.67 18.94
N SER A 145 -14.50 9.23 20.09
CA SER A 145 -13.94 10.10 21.12
C SER A 145 -12.71 10.87 20.62
N ARG A 146 -11.78 10.21 19.90
CA ARG A 146 -10.59 10.87 19.35
C ARG A 146 -10.89 11.84 18.22
N CYS A 147 -11.99 11.63 17.50
CA CYS A 147 -12.44 12.49 16.41
C CYS A 147 -13.52 13.50 16.86
N HIS A 148 -13.75 13.64 18.17
CA HIS A 148 -14.70 14.60 18.76
C HIS A 148 -16.14 14.53 18.19
N VAL A 149 -16.61 13.32 17.88
CA VAL A 149 -17.97 13.07 17.36
C VAL A 149 -18.68 11.96 18.13
N SER A 150 -20.01 11.87 17.98
CA SER A 150 -20.75 10.74 18.51
C SER A 150 -20.45 9.46 17.72
N VAL A 151 -20.60 8.29 18.37
CA VAL A 151 -20.46 6.98 17.71
C VAL A 151 -21.37 6.87 16.49
N ARG A 152 -22.62 7.36 16.60
CA ARG A 152 -23.59 7.36 15.51
C ARG A 152 -23.12 8.22 14.33
N ALA A 153 -22.61 9.43 14.60
CA ALA A 153 -22.11 10.32 13.56
C ALA A 153 -20.89 9.72 12.84
N LEU A 154 -19.97 9.09 13.59
CA LEU A 154 -18.82 8.41 12.99
C LEU A 154 -19.25 7.24 12.11
N GLN A 155 -20.14 6.38 12.60
CA GLN A 155 -20.62 5.22 11.84
C GLN A 155 -21.34 5.64 10.55
N GLU A 156 -22.21 6.66 10.63
CA GLU A 156 -22.91 7.20 9.46
C GLU A 156 -21.94 7.84 8.46
N GLY A 157 -20.97 8.63 8.96
CA GLY A 157 -19.92 9.22 8.13
C GLY A 157 -19.11 8.16 7.38
N PHE A 158 -18.73 7.08 8.06
CA PHE A 158 -18.05 5.94 7.45
C PHE A 158 -18.91 5.24 6.40
N ARG A 159 -20.19 4.96 6.68
CA ARG A 159 -21.10 4.33 5.70
C ARG A 159 -21.26 5.19 4.45
N ARG A 160 -21.47 6.50 4.64
CA ARG A 160 -21.74 7.43 3.54
C ARG A 160 -20.50 7.72 2.69
N HIS A 161 -19.34 7.89 3.31
CA HIS A 161 -18.14 8.39 2.62
C HIS A 161 -17.07 7.33 2.37
N VAL A 162 -17.06 6.23 3.12
CA VAL A 162 -16.11 5.11 2.98
C VAL A 162 -16.80 3.84 2.45
N GLY A 163 -18.13 3.75 2.56
CA GLY A 163 -18.91 2.61 2.10
C GLY A 163 -18.95 1.43 3.09
N MET A 164 -18.46 1.60 4.31
CA MET A 164 -18.44 0.54 5.33
C MET A 164 -18.46 1.07 6.75
N THR A 165 -18.39 0.19 7.76
CA THR A 165 -18.30 0.61 9.17
C THR A 165 -16.85 0.86 9.58
N PRO A 166 -16.60 1.66 10.64
CA PRO A 166 -15.24 1.90 11.15
C PRO A 166 -14.50 0.61 11.52
N MET A 167 -15.20 -0.35 12.15
CA MET A 167 -14.57 -1.62 12.56
C MET A 167 -14.28 -2.54 11.38
N HIS A 168 -15.09 -2.49 10.32
CA HIS A 168 -14.78 -3.22 9.10
C HIS A 168 -13.53 -2.65 8.42
N TYR A 169 -13.37 -1.31 8.44
CA TYR A 169 -12.16 -0.66 7.94
C TYR A 169 -10.90 -1.07 8.75
N VAL A 170 -10.97 -1.08 10.09
CA VAL A 170 -9.89 -1.62 10.95
C VAL A 170 -9.51 -3.05 10.56
N GLN A 171 -10.50 -3.91 10.34
CA GLN A 171 -10.27 -5.29 9.93
C GLN A 171 -9.54 -5.37 8.58
N ARG A 172 -9.91 -4.54 7.61
CA ARG A 172 -9.27 -4.49 6.28
C ARG A 172 -7.82 -4.02 6.37
N VAL A 173 -7.53 -2.96 7.12
CA VAL A 173 -6.15 -2.51 7.34
C VAL A 173 -5.31 -3.62 7.99
N ARG A 174 -5.85 -4.33 8.99
CA ARG A 174 -5.16 -5.47 9.62
C ARG A 174 -4.94 -6.63 8.65
N LEU A 175 -5.89 -6.95 7.78
CA LEU A 175 -5.71 -7.96 6.72
C LEU A 175 -4.60 -7.55 5.75
N ARG A 176 -4.56 -6.28 5.34
CA ARG A 176 -3.51 -5.74 4.46
C ARG A 176 -2.11 -5.87 5.06
N ARG A 177 -1.97 -5.48 6.33
CA ARG A 177 -0.72 -5.64 7.07
C ARG A 177 -0.34 -7.12 7.26
N ALA A 178 -1.31 -7.99 7.53
CA ALA A 178 -1.08 -9.43 7.65
C ALA A 178 -0.65 -10.08 6.32
N HIS A 179 -1.26 -9.68 5.20
CA HIS A 179 -0.87 -10.17 3.87
C HIS A 179 0.55 -9.76 3.52
N HIS A 180 0.91 -8.50 3.77
CA HIS A 180 2.28 -8.02 3.63
C HIS A 180 3.27 -8.88 4.45
N ASP A 181 2.99 -9.09 5.74
CA ASP A 181 3.84 -9.91 6.61
C ASP A 181 3.92 -11.37 6.14
N LEU A 182 2.82 -11.95 5.64
CA LEU A 182 2.82 -13.32 5.10
C LEU A 182 3.69 -13.46 3.86
N ARG A 183 3.68 -12.47 2.97
CA ARG A 183 4.53 -12.47 1.76
C ARG A 183 6.01 -12.33 2.10
N ALA A 184 6.33 -11.50 3.08
CA ALA A 184 7.70 -11.26 3.51
C ALA A 184 8.27 -12.38 4.41
N ALA A 185 7.40 -13.17 5.03
CA ALA A 185 7.79 -14.20 5.98
C ALA A 185 8.39 -15.44 5.33
N HIS A 186 9.39 -16.04 5.99
CA HIS A 186 9.92 -17.34 5.60
C HIS A 186 9.05 -18.47 6.18
N PRO A 187 8.57 -19.44 5.36
CA PRO A 187 7.66 -20.50 5.81
C PRO A 187 8.19 -21.35 6.96
N ALA A 188 9.52 -21.50 7.07
CA ALA A 188 10.15 -22.29 8.13
C ALA A 188 10.29 -21.54 9.46
N GLN A 189 10.10 -20.22 9.48
CA GLN A 189 10.35 -19.36 10.65
C GLN A 189 9.09 -18.65 11.15
N SER A 190 8.00 -18.72 10.40
CA SER A 190 6.75 -18.02 10.71
C SER A 190 5.56 -18.92 10.48
N THR A 191 4.50 -18.72 11.27
CA THR A 191 3.24 -19.42 11.11
C THR A 191 2.13 -18.43 10.78
N VAL A 192 1.10 -18.92 10.08
CA VAL A 192 -0.14 -18.16 9.87
C VAL A 192 -0.72 -17.69 11.20
N ALA A 193 -0.68 -18.53 12.23
CA ALA A 193 -1.22 -18.21 13.55
C ALA A 193 -0.47 -17.06 14.22
N SER A 194 0.87 -17.06 14.19
CA SER A 194 1.68 -16.00 14.77
C SER A 194 1.44 -14.65 14.09
N ILE A 195 1.31 -14.64 12.75
CA ILE A 195 1.06 -13.40 12.00
C ILE A 195 -0.37 -12.90 12.25
N ALA A 196 -1.36 -13.79 12.24
CA ALA A 196 -2.75 -13.42 12.58
C ALA A 196 -2.84 -12.80 13.99
N HIS A 197 -2.16 -13.38 14.98
CA HIS A 197 -2.16 -12.88 16.34
C HIS A 197 -1.50 -11.50 16.45
N ARG A 198 -0.38 -11.28 15.76
CA ARG A 198 0.31 -9.98 15.68
C ARG A 198 -0.64 -8.87 15.20
N TRP A 199 -1.47 -9.18 14.20
CA TRP A 199 -2.47 -8.24 13.66
C TRP A 199 -3.83 -8.32 14.37
N ARG A 200 -3.84 -8.82 15.62
CA ARG A 200 -5.00 -8.82 16.54
C ARG A 200 -6.18 -9.66 16.07
N PHE A 201 -5.95 -10.69 15.28
CA PHE A 201 -6.98 -11.70 14.98
C PHE A 201 -6.99 -12.79 16.07
N GLY A 202 -8.05 -12.82 16.88
CA GLY A 202 -8.23 -13.83 17.93
C GLY A 202 -8.77 -15.18 17.43
N HIS A 203 -9.41 -15.21 16.26
CA HIS A 203 -10.01 -16.43 15.69
C HIS A 203 -9.42 -16.75 14.32
N LEU A 204 -8.58 -17.78 14.26
CA LEU A 204 -7.85 -18.15 13.03
C LEU A 204 -8.78 -18.54 11.87
N GLY A 205 -9.89 -19.23 12.15
CA GLY A 205 -10.87 -19.58 11.11
C GLY A 205 -11.53 -18.35 10.48
N ARG A 206 -11.93 -17.36 11.30
CA ARG A 206 -12.52 -16.09 10.81
C ARG A 206 -11.49 -15.25 10.06
N PHE A 207 -10.24 -15.24 10.53
CA PHE A 207 -9.13 -14.61 9.82
C PHE A 207 -8.93 -15.24 8.44
N ALA A 208 -8.80 -16.57 8.36
CA ALA A 208 -8.57 -17.27 7.09
C ALA A 208 -9.73 -17.06 6.10
N ALA A 209 -10.98 -17.07 6.57
CA ALA A 209 -12.15 -16.79 5.73
C ALA A 209 -12.16 -15.35 5.20
N ALA A 210 -11.95 -14.36 6.08
CA ALA A 210 -11.90 -12.95 5.67
C ALA A 210 -10.71 -12.66 4.74
N TYR A 211 -9.57 -13.30 4.99
CA TYR A 211 -8.39 -13.22 4.14
C TYR A 211 -8.67 -13.78 2.74
N LYS A 212 -9.22 -14.99 2.65
CA LYS A 212 -9.58 -15.61 1.37
C LYS A 212 -10.61 -14.80 0.61
N ALA A 213 -11.57 -14.18 1.30
CA ALA A 213 -12.55 -13.30 0.66
C ALA A 213 -11.90 -12.06 0.03
N MET A 214 -10.83 -11.52 0.62
CA MET A 214 -10.14 -10.32 0.12
C MET A 214 -9.05 -10.62 -0.93
N TYR A 215 -8.34 -11.74 -0.79
CA TYR A 215 -7.17 -12.06 -1.62
C TYR A 215 -7.38 -13.22 -2.60
N GLY A 216 -8.51 -13.91 -2.55
CA GLY A 216 -8.79 -15.08 -3.39
C GLY A 216 -8.03 -16.36 -2.97
N GLU A 217 -6.97 -16.23 -2.17
CA GLU A 217 -6.16 -17.34 -1.65
C GLU A 217 -6.16 -17.40 -0.11
N THR A 218 -5.76 -18.54 0.45
CA THR A 218 -5.65 -18.71 1.91
C THR A 218 -4.33 -18.13 2.44
N PRO A 219 -4.27 -17.70 3.72
CA PRO A 219 -3.03 -17.22 4.32
C PRO A 219 -1.86 -18.21 4.22
N LEU A 220 -2.16 -19.52 4.25
CA LEU A 220 -1.16 -20.58 4.14
C LEU A 220 -0.61 -20.70 2.72
N GLN A 221 -1.44 -20.48 1.70
CA GLN A 221 -0.99 -20.44 0.30
C GLN A 221 -0.03 -19.27 0.11
N THR A 222 -0.39 -18.07 0.56
CA THR A 222 0.48 -16.89 0.49
C THR A 222 1.82 -17.13 1.20
N LEU A 223 1.80 -17.66 2.42
CA LEU A 223 3.03 -17.95 3.17
C LEU A 223 3.91 -18.98 2.44
N ARG A 224 3.31 -19.97 1.78
CA ARG A 224 4.06 -21.01 1.05
C ARG A 224 4.56 -20.55 -0.31
N ALA A 225 3.90 -19.59 -0.96
CA ALA A 225 4.31 -19.06 -2.25
C ALA A 225 5.69 -18.39 -2.20
N THR A 226 6.08 -17.80 -1.06
CA THR A 226 7.41 -17.21 -0.82
C THR A 226 8.55 -18.22 -0.98
N ARG A 227 8.26 -19.53 -0.91
CA ARG A 227 9.24 -20.61 -1.05
C ARG A 227 9.73 -20.80 -2.49
N CYS A 228 9.08 -20.19 -3.48
CA CYS A 228 9.43 -20.34 -4.90
C CYS A 228 10.44 -19.28 -5.40
N LEU A 229 10.74 -18.24 -4.60
CA LEU A 229 11.63 -17.14 -5.00
C LEU A 229 13.11 -17.33 -4.58
N THR A 230 13.48 -18.46 -3.96
CA THR A 230 14.84 -18.69 -3.43
C THR A 230 15.60 -19.89 -4.03
N LEU A 231 15.22 -20.40 -5.20
CA LEU A 231 15.99 -21.46 -5.88
C LEU A 231 16.41 -21.01 -7.28
N GLY A 232 17.58 -20.35 -7.33
CA GLY A 232 18.23 -19.93 -8.57
C GLY A 232 19.69 -19.53 -8.39
N THR A 233 20.42 -20.13 -7.45
CA THR A 233 21.89 -20.19 -7.54
C THR A 233 22.26 -21.43 -8.35
N HIS A 234 22.61 -21.24 -9.61
CA HIS A 234 23.46 -22.18 -10.34
C HIS A 234 24.40 -21.40 -11.25
N GLN A 235 25.67 -21.41 -10.81
CA GLN A 235 26.96 -21.38 -11.51
C GLN A 235 27.12 -20.54 -12.78
#